data_AF-A0A0B2UY69-F1
#
_entry.id   AF-A0A0B2UY69-F1
#
_cell.length_a   1.000
_cell.length_b   1.000
_cell.length_c   1.000
_cell.angle_alpha   90.00
_cell.angle_beta   90.00
_cell.angle_gamma   90.00
#
_symmetry.space_group_name_H-M   'P 1'
#
loop_
_entity.id
_entity.type
_entity.pdbx_description
1 polymer ?
#
loop_
_entity_poly.entity_id
_entity_poly.type
_entity_poly.pdbx_seq_one_letter_code
_entity_poly.pdbx_strand_id
1 'polypeptide(L)'
;MFPTVASTAPYSVVFLTFLLSQFYSTSDALTCYENDDDGKIYEVTNSSWNYCVLIPATSVRPNSGRVFGVGPSADWTEAYDHTFALSDKVYKILTVCVLEKYDFGVLAPKFSGLSSSAEFMFRCVCNYDRCNSATSFSDYLTALKDDNSL
;
A
#
# COMPACT_ATOMS: atom_id res chain seq x y z
N MET A 1 -8.59 37.11 -38.27
CA MET A 1 -8.04 38.31 -37.60
C MET A 1 -8.13 38.03 -36.10
N PHE A 2 -7.08 37.47 -35.51
CA PHE A 2 -7.00 37.23 -34.06
C PHE A 2 -5.95 38.19 -33.50
N PRO A 3 -6.23 38.92 -32.41
CA PRO A 3 -5.23 39.80 -31.85
C PRO A 3 -4.19 38.95 -31.12
N THR A 4 -2.95 39.08 -31.56
CA THR A 4 -1.77 38.61 -30.83
C THR A 4 -1.62 39.48 -29.59
N VAL A 5 -2.02 38.94 -28.43
CA VAL A 5 -1.65 39.51 -27.13
C VAL A 5 -0.14 39.28 -26.96
N ALA A 6 0.64 40.34 -27.21
CA ALA A 6 2.07 40.35 -26.93
C ALA A 6 2.27 40.31 -25.40
N SER A 7 2.53 39.12 -24.88
CA SER A 7 2.93 38.93 -23.48
C SER A 7 4.30 39.55 -23.27
N THR A 8 4.36 40.68 -22.54
CA THR A 8 5.59 41.37 -22.14
C THR A 8 6.17 40.83 -20.83
N ALA A 9 5.82 39.58 -20.46
CA ALA A 9 6.38 38.97 -19.26
C ALA A 9 7.90 38.82 -19.41
N PRO A 10 8.71 39.36 -18.49
CA PRO A 10 10.16 39.18 -18.54
C PRO A 10 10.48 37.68 -18.54
N TYR A 11 11.42 37.25 -19.37
CA TYR A 11 11.83 35.83 -19.51
C TYR A 11 12.09 35.15 -18.16
N SER A 12 12.57 35.91 -17.17
CA SER A 12 12.78 35.48 -15.78
C SER A 12 11.50 34.99 -15.08
N VAL A 13 10.34 35.61 -15.35
CA VAL A 13 9.04 35.25 -14.75
C VAL A 13 8.49 33.96 -15.38
N VAL A 14 8.63 33.82 -16.69
CA VAL A 14 8.20 32.61 -17.43
C VAL A 14 9.01 31.39 -16.98
N PHE A 15 10.31 31.54 -16.80
CA PHE A 15 11.19 30.46 -16.32
C PHE A 15 10.88 30.05 -14.87
N LEU A 16 10.57 31.02 -13.99
CA LEU A 16 10.17 30.76 -12.61
C LEU A 16 8.85 29.97 -12.52
N THR A 17 7.86 30.33 -13.35
CA THR A 17 6.58 29.60 -13.42
C THR A 17 6.74 28.19 -13.98
N PHE A 18 7.65 27.97 -14.93
CA PHE A 18 7.94 26.65 -15.47
C PHE A 18 8.63 25.75 -14.42
N LEU A 19 9.58 26.30 -13.65
CA LEU A 19 10.22 25.60 -12.54
C LEU A 19 9.21 25.26 -11.42
N LEU A 20 8.34 26.19 -11.04
CA LEU A 20 7.30 25.97 -10.02
C LEU A 20 6.27 24.93 -10.45
N SER A 21 5.97 24.81 -11.76
CA SER A 21 5.05 23.80 -12.29
C SER A 21 5.59 22.36 -12.21
N GLN A 22 6.92 22.19 -12.11
CA GLN A 22 7.58 20.89 -11.97
C GLN A 22 7.54 20.35 -10.52
N PHE A 23 7.13 21.18 -9.54
CA PHE A 23 7.06 20.78 -8.12
C PHE A 23 5.68 20.33 -7.65
N TYR A 24 4.66 20.33 -8.51
CA TYR A 24 3.35 19.76 -8.19
C TYR A 24 3.31 18.25 -8.46
N SER A 25 4.24 17.50 -7.86
CA SER A 25 3.97 16.10 -7.57
C SER A 25 3.30 16.09 -6.20
N THR A 26 1.97 16.20 -6.19
CA THR A 26 1.17 15.79 -5.04
C THR A 26 1.34 14.28 -4.92
N SER A 27 2.38 13.85 -4.20
CA SER A 27 2.42 12.49 -3.69
C SER A 27 1.27 12.42 -2.70
N ASP A 28 0.10 12.00 -3.14
CA ASP A 28 -1.03 11.76 -2.25
C ASP A 28 -0.55 10.77 -1.21
N ALA A 29 -0.45 11.24 0.03
CA ALA A 29 0.08 10.45 1.10
C ALA A 29 -1.01 9.45 1.53
N LEU A 30 -0.68 8.16 1.45
CA LEU A 30 -1.62 7.11 1.79
C LEU A 30 -1.78 7.03 3.31
N THR A 31 -3.02 6.97 3.78
CA THR A 31 -3.35 6.77 5.20
C THR A 31 -3.72 5.33 5.45
N CYS A 32 -2.99 4.64 6.33
CA CYS A 32 -3.25 3.25 6.71
C CYS A 32 -3.42 3.12 8.23
N TYR A 33 -4.03 2.03 8.67
CA TYR A 33 -3.94 1.62 10.07
C TYR A 33 -2.66 0.84 10.33
N GLU A 34 -2.01 1.11 11.46
CA GLU A 34 -0.84 0.38 11.95
C GLU A 34 -1.06 -0.18 13.35
N ASN A 35 -0.53 -1.37 13.63
CA ASN A 35 -0.41 -1.91 15.00
C ASN A 35 0.98 -1.63 15.57
N ASP A 36 1.02 -1.10 16.80
CA ASP A 36 2.23 -1.10 17.62
C ASP A 36 2.52 -2.50 18.21
N ASP A 37 3.62 -2.60 18.96
CA ASP A 37 4.05 -3.85 19.60
C ASP A 37 3.08 -4.34 20.68
N ASP A 38 2.27 -3.45 21.26
CA ASP A 38 1.22 -3.75 22.23
C ASP A 38 -0.13 -4.12 21.54
N GLY A 39 -0.17 -4.09 20.21
CA GLY A 39 -1.33 -4.42 19.39
C GLY A 39 -2.35 -3.28 19.24
N LYS A 40 -2.04 -2.07 19.75
CA LYS A 40 -2.91 -0.91 19.62
C LYS A 40 -2.85 -0.36 18.21
N ILE A 41 -4.02 -0.03 17.67
CA ILE A 41 -4.18 0.46 16.29
C ILE A 41 -4.23 1.98 16.26
N TYR A 42 -3.51 2.59 15.32
CA TYR A 42 -3.51 4.03 15.04
C TYR A 42 -3.52 4.30 13.54
N GLU A 43 -4.07 5.45 13.13
CA GLU A 43 -4.00 5.92 11.74
C GLU A 43 -2.64 6.60 11.51
N VAL A 44 -1.99 6.26 10.40
CA VAL A 44 -0.72 6.85 9.96
C VAL A 44 -0.82 7.24 8.51
N THR A 45 -0.39 8.45 8.19
CA THR A 45 -0.28 8.95 6.83
C THR A 45 1.17 9.01 6.42
N ASN A 46 1.53 8.38 5.31
CA ASN A 46 2.90 8.38 4.80
C ASN A 46 2.92 8.42 3.27
N SER A 47 3.65 9.40 2.71
CA SER A 47 3.81 9.59 1.27
C SER A 47 4.70 8.55 0.59
N SER A 48 5.45 7.75 1.35
CA SER A 48 6.27 6.68 0.78
C SER A 48 5.53 5.35 0.60
N TRP A 49 4.26 5.27 1.01
CA TRP A 49 3.48 4.04 0.93
C TRP A 49 2.61 4.00 -0.31
N ASN A 50 2.51 2.80 -0.86
CA ASN A 50 1.67 2.49 -2.01
C ASN A 50 0.45 1.66 -1.61
N TYR A 51 0.55 0.91 -0.49
CA TYR A 51 -0.45 -0.04 -0.06
C TYR A 51 -0.64 -0.05 1.45
N CYS A 52 -1.87 -0.32 1.88
CA CYS A 52 -2.15 -0.75 3.24
C CYS A 52 -2.26 -2.27 3.26
N VAL A 53 -1.71 -2.88 4.30
CA VAL A 53 -1.60 -4.34 4.47
C VAL A 53 -2.48 -4.80 5.63
N LEU A 54 -3.05 -5.99 5.47
CA LEU A 54 -3.69 -6.78 6.51
C LEU A 54 -3.09 -8.19 6.52
N ILE A 55 -2.56 -8.61 7.65
CA ILE A 55 -2.37 -10.01 8.02
C ILE A 55 -3.53 -10.37 8.97
N PRO A 56 -4.51 -11.17 8.54
CA PRO A 56 -5.69 -11.40 9.36
C PRO A 56 -5.37 -12.28 10.57
N ALA A 57 -6.00 -11.95 11.70
CA ALA A 57 -6.08 -12.86 12.83
C ALA A 57 -6.81 -14.15 12.43
N THR A 58 -6.39 -15.28 12.99
CA THR A 58 -7.02 -16.58 12.73
C THR A 58 -7.60 -17.17 14.01
N SER A 59 -8.49 -18.15 13.90
CA SER A 59 -9.04 -18.87 15.07
C SER A 59 -7.95 -19.55 15.90
N VAL A 60 -6.83 -19.94 15.29
CA VAL A 60 -5.70 -20.60 15.95
C VAL A 60 -4.70 -19.57 16.49
N ARG A 61 -4.63 -18.38 15.90
CA ARG A 61 -3.77 -17.27 16.31
C ARG A 61 -4.58 -15.96 16.35
N PRO A 62 -5.43 -15.77 17.38
CA PRO A 62 -6.31 -14.60 17.44
C PRO A 62 -5.55 -13.28 17.65
N ASN A 63 -4.34 -13.36 18.24
CA ASN A 63 -3.51 -12.19 18.52
C ASN A 63 -2.43 -11.94 17.45
N SER A 64 -2.47 -12.65 16.31
CA SER A 64 -1.48 -12.47 15.23
C SER A 64 -1.97 -11.53 14.12
N GLY A 65 -3.13 -10.90 14.29
CA GLY A 65 -3.62 -9.91 13.34
C GLY A 65 -2.69 -8.71 13.30
N ARG A 66 -2.29 -8.27 12.09
CA ARG A 66 -1.44 -7.10 11.89
C ARG A 66 -1.96 -6.26 10.73
N VAL A 67 -1.92 -4.95 10.93
CA VAL A 67 -2.17 -3.95 9.90
C VAL A 67 -0.99 -2.98 9.88
N PHE A 68 -0.59 -2.54 8.69
CA PHE A 68 0.49 -1.57 8.49
C PHE A 68 0.47 -0.98 7.08
N GLY A 69 1.16 0.13 6.87
CA GLY A 69 1.40 0.68 5.53
C GLY A 69 2.70 0.16 4.93
N VAL A 70 2.76 0.00 3.60
CA VAL A 70 3.94 -0.49 2.91
C VAL A 70 4.20 0.25 1.60
N GLY A 71 5.49 0.39 1.28
CA GLY A 71 5.97 0.98 0.04
C GLY A 71 7.20 0.24 -0.49
N PRO A 72 7.74 0.69 -1.64
CA PRO A 72 8.78 -0.05 -2.39
C PRO A 72 10.09 -0.28 -1.61
N SER A 73 10.36 0.51 -0.58
CA SER A 73 11.56 0.34 0.26
C SER A 73 11.44 -0.80 1.28
N ALA A 74 10.22 -1.20 1.62
CA ALA A 74 9.94 -2.17 2.68
C ALA A 74 9.44 -3.52 2.14
N ASP A 75 8.96 -3.56 0.90
CA ASP A 75 8.38 -4.75 0.29
C ASP A 75 8.52 -4.71 -1.24
N TRP A 76 8.38 -5.87 -1.88
CA TRP A 76 8.44 -6.00 -3.34
C TRP A 76 7.10 -5.60 -3.96
N THR A 77 6.78 -4.31 -3.90
CA THR A 77 5.48 -3.75 -4.30
C THR A 77 5.14 -4.00 -5.76
N GLU A 78 6.14 -4.21 -6.62
CA GLU A 78 5.98 -4.54 -8.03
C GLU A 78 5.14 -5.81 -8.24
N ALA A 79 5.15 -6.74 -7.27
CA ALA A 79 4.29 -7.93 -7.29
C ALA A 79 2.80 -7.58 -7.28
N TYR A 80 2.42 -6.43 -6.70
CA TYR A 80 1.05 -5.94 -6.60
C TYR A 80 0.73 -4.88 -7.65
N ASP A 81 1.70 -4.03 -7.99
CA ASP A 81 1.55 -2.92 -8.93
C ASP A 81 0.94 -3.39 -10.25
N HIS A 82 1.45 -4.49 -10.80
CA HIS A 82 0.93 -5.05 -12.04
C HIS A 82 -0.54 -5.47 -11.92
N THR A 83 -0.94 -6.04 -10.78
CA THR A 83 -2.33 -6.47 -10.56
C THR A 83 -3.26 -5.27 -10.43
N PHE A 84 -2.93 -4.27 -9.60
CA PHE A 84 -3.77 -3.08 -9.47
C PHE A 84 -3.87 -2.26 -10.76
N ALA A 85 -2.81 -2.24 -11.57
CA ALA A 85 -2.79 -1.59 -12.88
C ALA A 85 -3.76 -2.20 -13.91
N LEU A 86 -4.30 -3.41 -13.67
CA LEU A 86 -5.36 -3.98 -14.50
C LEU A 86 -6.72 -3.32 -14.26
N SER A 87 -6.88 -2.55 -13.19
CA SER A 87 -8.12 -1.79 -12.94
C SER A 87 -8.35 -0.73 -14.01
N ASP A 88 -9.60 -0.55 -14.42
CA ASP A 88 -10.00 0.47 -15.39
C ASP A 88 -11.27 1.22 -14.96
N LYS A 89 -11.96 1.87 -15.91
CA LYS A 89 -13.18 2.64 -15.64
C LYS A 89 -14.42 1.78 -15.38
N VAL A 90 -14.39 0.50 -15.74
CA VAL A 90 -15.52 -0.43 -15.69
C VAL A 90 -15.38 -1.39 -14.52
N TYR A 91 -14.16 -1.85 -14.23
CA TYR A 91 -13.89 -2.72 -13.09
C TYR A 91 -12.66 -2.25 -12.32
N LYS A 92 -12.68 -2.43 -11.00
CA LYS A 92 -11.61 -2.02 -10.09
C LYS A 92 -11.22 -3.19 -9.20
N ILE A 93 -9.93 -3.47 -9.12
CA ILE A 93 -9.39 -4.41 -8.14
C ILE A 93 -9.24 -3.68 -6.82
N LEU A 94 -9.96 -4.13 -5.80
CA LEU A 94 -10.00 -3.49 -4.48
C LEU A 94 -8.92 -4.01 -3.54
N THR A 95 -8.55 -5.28 -3.69
CA THR A 95 -7.58 -5.95 -2.84
C THR A 95 -6.89 -7.09 -3.60
N VAL A 96 -5.67 -7.42 -3.17
CA VAL A 96 -4.94 -8.63 -3.56
C VAL A 96 -4.56 -9.38 -2.30
N CYS A 97 -4.92 -10.66 -2.20
CA CYS A 97 -4.53 -11.51 -1.06
C CYS A 97 -3.63 -12.65 -1.53
N VAL A 98 -2.50 -12.82 -0.85
CA VAL A 98 -1.45 -13.78 -1.19
C VAL A 98 -1.09 -14.64 0.00
N LEU A 99 -0.84 -15.93 -0.27
CA LEU A 99 -0.20 -16.84 0.67
C LEU A 99 1.27 -16.98 0.28
N GLU A 100 2.13 -16.44 1.12
CA GLU A 100 3.57 -16.41 0.91
C GLU A 100 4.25 -17.51 1.70
N LYS A 101 5.24 -18.15 1.08
CA LYS A 101 6.10 -19.15 1.72
C LYS A 101 7.47 -18.55 1.96
N TYR A 102 7.89 -18.51 3.21
CA TYR A 102 9.22 -18.09 3.63
C TYR A 102 10.09 -19.30 3.95
N ASP A 103 11.22 -19.41 3.24
CA ASP A 103 12.22 -20.44 3.47
C ASP A 103 13.45 -19.84 4.15
N PHE A 104 13.44 -19.83 5.47
CA PHE A 104 14.54 -19.31 6.27
C PHE A 104 15.72 -20.28 6.39
N GLY A 105 15.56 -21.54 5.96
CA GLY A 105 16.62 -22.56 6.03
C GLY A 105 17.81 -22.24 5.14
N VAL A 106 17.58 -21.46 4.08
CA VAL A 106 18.63 -21.00 3.15
C VAL A 106 19.49 -19.89 3.75
N LEU A 107 18.95 -19.07 4.66
CA LEU A 107 19.62 -17.89 5.20
C LEU A 107 20.53 -18.19 6.41
N ALA A 108 20.37 -19.35 7.05
CA ALA A 108 21.15 -19.76 8.22
C ALA A 108 21.68 -21.21 8.12
N PRO A 109 22.61 -21.50 7.18
CA PRO A 109 23.10 -22.87 6.93
C PRO A 109 23.79 -23.53 8.13
N LYS A 110 24.25 -22.75 9.13
CA LYS A 110 24.85 -23.27 10.37
C LYS A 110 23.86 -23.94 11.34
N PHE A 111 22.55 -23.79 11.11
CA PHE A 111 21.49 -24.44 11.89
C PHE A 111 20.73 -25.52 11.11
N SER A 112 21.22 -25.89 9.91
CA SER A 112 20.62 -26.87 9.00
C SER A 112 20.40 -28.29 9.57
N GLY A 113 20.87 -28.57 10.78
CA GLY A 113 20.56 -29.81 11.52
C GLY A 113 19.25 -29.76 12.31
N LEU A 114 18.70 -28.57 12.59
CA LEU A 114 17.33 -28.40 13.07
C LEU A 114 16.50 -27.97 11.86
N SER A 115 15.60 -28.84 11.42
CA SER A 115 14.61 -28.56 10.37
C SER A 115 13.91 -27.21 10.63
N SER A 116 14.40 -26.13 10.03
CA SER A 116 13.67 -24.87 9.97
C SER A 116 12.52 -25.09 9.00
N SER A 117 11.35 -25.40 9.53
CA SER A 117 10.14 -25.55 8.74
C SER A 117 9.87 -24.27 7.96
N ALA A 118 9.51 -24.40 6.68
CA ALA A 118 9.03 -23.25 5.91
C ALA A 118 7.87 -22.58 6.66
N GLU A 119 7.91 -21.25 6.75
CA GLU A 119 6.85 -20.47 7.35
C GLU A 119 5.91 -19.95 6.27
N PHE A 120 4.63 -19.82 6.60
CA PHE A 120 3.63 -19.32 5.67
C PHE A 120 2.94 -18.10 6.25
N MET A 121 2.75 -17.08 5.43
CA MET A 121 2.05 -15.86 5.81
C MET A 121 0.97 -15.56 4.78
N PHE A 122 -0.28 -15.46 5.24
CA PHE A 122 -1.36 -14.96 4.41
C PHE A 122 -1.52 -13.46 4.68
N ARG A 123 -1.45 -12.64 3.64
CA ARG A 123 -1.66 -11.19 3.74
C ARG A 123 -2.51 -10.68 2.59
N CYS A 124 -3.27 -9.63 2.85
CA CYS A 124 -4.02 -8.86 1.88
C CYS A 124 -3.47 -7.45 1.78
N VAL A 125 -3.50 -6.87 0.59
CA VAL A 125 -3.06 -5.50 0.31
C VAL A 125 -4.14 -4.74 -0.46
N CYS A 126 -4.28 -3.45 -0.20
CA CYS A 126 -5.22 -2.53 -0.86
C CYS A 126 -4.59 -1.14 -1.00
N ASN A 127 -5.02 -0.35 -1.98
CA ASN A 127 -4.33 0.87 -2.41
C ASN A 127 -5.15 2.17 -2.22
N TYR A 128 -5.96 2.23 -1.16
CA TYR A 128 -6.75 3.41 -0.82
C TYR A 128 -6.78 3.65 0.68
N ASP A 129 -7.13 4.87 1.09
CA ASP A 129 -7.05 5.27 2.50
C ASP A 129 -7.88 4.36 3.40
N ARG A 130 -7.24 3.90 4.48
CA ARG A 130 -7.85 3.18 5.61
C ARG A 130 -8.54 1.87 5.22
N CYS A 131 -8.19 1.33 4.05
CA CYS A 131 -8.78 0.10 3.51
C CYS A 131 -8.45 -1.15 4.37
N ASN A 132 -7.46 -1.08 5.26
CA ASN A 132 -7.09 -2.13 6.21
C ASN A 132 -7.71 -1.94 7.62
N SER A 133 -8.94 -1.43 7.69
CA SER A 133 -9.64 -1.10 8.95
C SER A 133 -10.03 -2.31 9.81
N ALA A 134 -10.01 -3.52 9.24
CA ALA A 134 -10.43 -4.74 9.90
C ALA A 134 -9.23 -5.64 10.25
N THR A 135 -9.33 -6.38 11.35
CA THR A 135 -8.28 -7.29 11.83
C THR A 135 -8.54 -8.76 11.48
N SER A 136 -9.75 -9.11 11.02
CA SER A 136 -10.12 -10.44 10.56
C SER A 136 -10.36 -10.44 9.05
N PHE A 137 -10.17 -11.59 8.39
CA PHE A 137 -10.35 -11.69 6.94
C PHE A 137 -11.82 -11.47 6.51
N SER A 138 -12.78 -11.99 7.30
CA SER A 138 -14.21 -11.83 6.98
C SER A 138 -14.64 -10.38 7.09
N ASP A 139 -14.22 -9.69 8.15
CA ASP A 139 -14.59 -8.29 8.37
C ASP A 139 -13.91 -7.38 7.36
N TYR A 140 -12.69 -7.73 6.93
CA TYR A 140 -11.98 -7.03 5.86
C TYR A 140 -12.72 -7.09 4.53
N LEU A 141 -13.19 -8.26 4.11
CA LEU A 141 -13.97 -8.37 2.87
C LEU A 141 -15.30 -7.60 2.94
N THR A 142 -15.95 -7.60 4.11
CA THR A 142 -17.16 -6.79 4.34
C THR A 142 -16.85 -5.31 4.24
N ALA A 143 -15.81 -4.82 4.94
CA ALA A 143 -15.41 -3.42 4.92
C ALA A 143 -15.06 -2.94 3.50
N LEU A 144 -14.27 -3.72 2.75
CA LEU A 144 -13.97 -3.42 1.36
C LEU A 144 -15.23 -3.30 0.49
N LYS A 145 -16.20 -4.19 0.70
CA LYS A 145 -17.46 -4.16 -0.02
C LYS A 145 -18.28 -2.92 0.34
N ASP A 146 -18.36 -2.58 1.61
CA ASP A 146 -19.15 -1.44 2.10
C ASP A 146 -18.56 -0.11 1.63
N ASP A 147 -17.23 0.05 1.75
CA ASP A 147 -16.48 1.22 1.28
C ASP A 147 -16.64 1.48 -0.22
N ASN A 148 -16.89 0.42 -0.99
CA ASN A 148 -17.01 0.47 -2.45
C ASN A 148 -18.42 0.12 -2.95
N SER A 149 -19.41 0.11 -2.06
CA SER A 149 -20.82 -0.02 -2.44
C SER A 149 -21.31 1.33 -2.97
N LEU A 150 -21.83 1.33 -4.20
CA LEU A 150 -22.39 2.50 -4.88
C LEU A 150 -23.72 2.95 -4.26
#